data_AF-A0A4Z0WQQ8-F1
#
_entry.id   AF-A0A4Z0WQQ8-F1
#
_cell.length_a   1.000
_cell.length_b   1.000
_cell.length_c   1.000
_cell.angle_alpha   90.00
_cell.angle_beta   90.00
_cell.angle_gamma   90.00
#
_symmetry.space_group_name_H-M   'P 1'
#
loop_
_entity.id
_entity.type
_entity.pdbx_description
1 polymer ?
#
loop_
_entity_poly.entity_id
_entity_poly.type
_entity_poly.pdbx_seq_one_letter_code
_entity_poly.pdbx_strand_id
1 'polypeptide(L)'
;MIILEFEIKSRQGVFVYLYHLKQSKQLRRFGTISYVSRRMKYVVLYMDSADVSENVKKIEKLRFVKGVELSERPNLRTEYESNLDSGFKQTEEDCEKNNEAGRIV
;
A
#
# COMPACT_ATOMS: atom_id res chain seq x y z
N MET A 1 -6.42 36.54 -0.89
CA MET A 1 -5.60 35.33 -0.67
C MET A 1 -6.53 34.26 -0.13
N ILE A 2 -6.80 33.21 -0.90
CA ILE A 2 -7.45 32.00 -0.37
C ILE A 2 -6.30 31.05 -0.08
N ILE A 3 -6.10 30.75 1.20
CA ILE A 3 -5.19 29.69 1.62
C ILE A 3 -5.93 28.40 1.28
N LEU A 4 -5.49 27.69 0.25
CA LEU A 4 -5.95 26.33 0.02
C LEU A 4 -5.31 25.48 1.11
N GLU A 5 -6.11 25.13 2.10
CA GLU A 5 -5.72 24.25 3.19
C GLU A 5 -5.43 22.86 2.59
N PHE A 6 -4.19 22.42 2.70
CA PHE A 6 -3.76 21.13 2.16
C PHE A 6 -4.14 20.02 3.13
N GLU A 7 -5.25 19.35 2.84
CA GLU A 7 -5.68 18.18 3.59
C GLU A 7 -5.01 16.91 3.03
N ILE A 8 -4.25 16.21 3.87
CA ILE A 8 -3.61 14.93 3.49
C ILE A 8 -4.70 13.86 3.43
N LYS A 9 -5.09 13.47 2.22
CA LYS A 9 -6.02 12.36 2.02
C LYS A 9 -5.30 11.02 2.10
N SER A 10 -5.74 10.19 3.03
CA SER A 10 -5.29 8.80 3.15
C SER A 10 -5.75 7.99 1.94
N ARG A 11 -4.82 7.24 1.35
CA ARG A 11 -5.04 6.40 0.17
C ARG A 11 -4.75 4.95 0.45
N GLN A 12 -5.57 4.10 -0.15
CA GLN A 12 -5.54 2.67 0.04
C GLN A 12 -5.23 1.96 -1.26
N GLY A 13 -4.31 0.99 -1.20
CA GLY A 13 -4.06 0.05 -2.29
C GLY A 13 -5.08 -1.09 -2.27
N VAL A 14 -5.61 -1.43 -3.44
CA VAL A 14 -6.54 -2.55 -3.65
C VAL A 14 -6.02 -3.41 -4.79
N PHE A 15 -5.92 -4.71 -4.53
CA PHE A 15 -5.56 -5.73 -5.51
C PHE A 15 -6.84 -6.36 -6.05
N VAL A 16 -7.01 -6.32 -7.37
CA VAL A 16 -8.18 -6.89 -8.04
C VAL A 16 -7.72 -7.99 -8.99
N TYR A 17 -8.13 -9.22 -8.72
CA TYR A 17 -7.86 -10.38 -9.55
C TYR A 17 -8.93 -10.53 -10.63
N LEU A 18 -8.53 -10.82 -11.86
CA LEU A 18 -9.41 -10.82 -13.04
C LEU A 18 -9.35 -12.16 -13.78
N TYR A 19 -10.44 -12.58 -14.39
CA TYR A 19 -10.43 -13.71 -15.33
C TYR A 19 -9.72 -13.34 -16.65
N HIS A 20 -9.97 -12.12 -17.14
CA HIS A 20 -9.40 -11.58 -18.38
C HIS A 20 -9.07 -10.08 -18.24
N LEU A 21 -7.93 -9.65 -18.78
CA LEU A 21 -7.49 -8.23 -18.71
C LEU A 21 -8.28 -7.27 -19.61
N LYS A 22 -9.09 -7.75 -20.55
CA LYS A 22 -9.76 -6.89 -21.55
C LYS A 22 -10.61 -5.80 -20.88
N GLN A 23 -11.23 -6.12 -19.75
CA GLN A 23 -12.12 -5.23 -19.00
C GLN A 23 -11.40 -4.45 -17.88
N SER A 24 -10.07 -4.57 -17.76
CA SER A 24 -9.28 -3.84 -16.75
C SER A 24 -9.45 -2.31 -16.82
N LYS A 25 -9.77 -1.77 -18.00
CA LYS A 25 -10.02 -0.33 -18.18
C LYS A 25 -11.26 0.18 -17.42
N GLN A 26 -12.26 -0.68 -17.16
CA GLN A 26 -13.46 -0.28 -16.41
C GLN A 26 -13.15 0.03 -14.94
N LEU A 27 -12.10 -0.59 -14.38
CA LEU A 27 -11.66 -0.34 -13.01
C LEU A 27 -11.17 1.09 -12.77
N ARG A 28 -10.83 1.84 -13.84
CA ARG A 28 -10.48 3.27 -13.76
C ARG A 28 -11.59 4.14 -13.19
N ARG A 29 -12.85 3.66 -13.20
CA ARG A 29 -13.98 4.38 -12.61
C ARG A 29 -13.92 4.44 -11.08
N PHE A 30 -13.28 3.47 -10.44
CA PHE A 30 -13.20 3.39 -8.98
C PHE A 30 -11.95 4.05 -8.41
N GLY A 31 -10.94 4.33 -9.24
CA GLY A 31 -9.68 4.90 -8.80
C GLY A 31 -8.59 4.83 -9.85
N THR A 32 -7.37 5.15 -9.44
CA THR A 32 -6.21 5.20 -10.31
C THR A 32 -5.56 3.84 -10.42
N ILE A 33 -5.40 3.33 -11.64
CA ILE A 33 -4.64 2.10 -11.89
C ILE A 33 -3.16 2.42 -11.80
N SER A 34 -2.45 1.81 -10.84
CA SER A 34 -0.99 1.93 -10.72
C SER A 34 -0.28 0.86 -11.53
N TYR A 35 -0.75 -0.39 -11.48
CA TYR A 35 -0.09 -1.50 -12.17
C TYR A 35 -1.09 -2.52 -12.69
N VAL A 36 -0.75 -3.17 -13.81
CA VAL A 36 -1.55 -4.24 -14.42
C VAL A 36 -0.62 -5.40 -14.77
N SER A 37 -0.82 -6.55 -14.12
CA SER A 37 -0.08 -7.77 -14.42
C SER A 37 -0.72 -8.54 -15.57
N ARG A 38 0.02 -8.70 -16.67
CA ARG A 38 -0.42 -9.50 -17.83
C ARG A 38 -0.33 -11.01 -17.58
N ARG A 39 0.68 -11.46 -16.82
CA ARG A 39 0.95 -12.88 -16.56
C ARG A 39 -0.02 -13.46 -15.53
N MET A 40 -0.18 -12.77 -14.39
CA MET A 40 -1.00 -13.25 -13.26
C MET A 40 -2.43 -12.68 -13.27
N LYS A 41 -2.74 -11.76 -14.18
CA LYS A 41 -4.07 -11.18 -14.37
C LYS A 41 -4.65 -10.50 -13.13
N TYR A 42 -3.87 -9.60 -12.54
CA TYR A 42 -4.34 -8.73 -11.47
C TYR A 42 -4.06 -7.25 -11.78
N VAL A 43 -4.81 -6.37 -11.13
CA VAL A 43 -4.68 -4.92 -11.21
C VAL A 43 -4.45 -4.37 -9.82
N VAL A 44 -3.50 -3.45 -9.70
CA VAL A 44 -3.27 -2.66 -8.48
C VAL A 44 -3.96 -1.32 -8.68
N LEU A 45 -4.94 -1.05 -7.83
CA LEU A 45 -5.71 0.20 -7.81
C LEU A 45 -5.33 1.01 -6.57
N TYR A 46 -5.23 2.33 -6.73
CA TYR A 46 -5.24 3.25 -5.61
C TYR A 46 -6.54 4.04 -5.60
N MET A 47 -7.20 4.07 -4.44
CA MET A 47 -8.43 4.82 -4.19
C MET A 47 -8.35 5.51 -2.82
N ASP A 48 -9.21 6.48 -2.59
CA ASP A 48 -9.25 7.21 -1.31
C ASP A 48 -9.85 6.31 -0.21
N SER A 49 -9.24 6.31 0.97
CA SER A 49 -9.52 5.32 2.03
C SER A 49 -10.99 5.33 2.51
N ALA A 50 -11.62 6.50 2.51
CA ALA A 50 -13.02 6.68 2.88
C ALA A 50 -14.00 5.87 1.98
N ASP A 51 -13.70 5.78 0.69
CA ASP A 51 -14.61 5.18 -0.31
C ASP A 51 -14.30 3.70 -0.58
N VAL A 52 -13.21 3.18 -0.01
CA VAL A 52 -12.72 1.81 -0.26
C VAL A 52 -13.79 0.77 0.03
N SER A 53 -14.41 0.85 1.20
CA SER A 53 -15.32 -0.19 1.68
C SER A 53 -16.55 -0.36 0.76
N GLU A 54 -17.06 0.74 0.21
CA GLU A 54 -18.17 0.71 -0.72
C GLU A 54 -17.73 0.29 -2.12
N ASN A 55 -16.58 0.79 -2.58
CA ASN A 55 -16.04 0.47 -3.90
C ASN A 55 -15.65 -1.00 -4.03
N VAL A 56 -15.08 -1.62 -2.98
CA VAL A 56 -14.79 -3.06 -2.95
C VAL A 56 -16.05 -3.89 -3.17
N LYS A 57 -17.13 -3.59 -2.44
CA LYS A 57 -18.43 -4.29 -2.62
C LYS A 57 -18.99 -4.13 -4.04
N LYS A 58 -18.75 -3.00 -4.69
CA LYS A 58 -19.14 -2.78 -6.09
C LYS A 58 -18.27 -3.58 -7.06
N ILE A 59 -16.96 -3.62 -6.82
CA ILE A 59 -15.98 -4.34 -7.65
C ILE A 59 -16.21 -5.86 -7.57
N GLU A 60 -16.49 -6.40 -6.38
CA GLU A 60 -16.77 -7.83 -6.19
C GLU A 60 -18.00 -8.32 -6.95
N LYS A 61 -18.98 -7.45 -7.21
CA LYS A 61 -20.18 -7.78 -7.99
C LYS A 61 -19.92 -7.85 -9.50
N LEU A 62 -18.76 -7.41 -9.97
CA LEU A 62 -18.43 -7.40 -11.39
C LEU A 62 -18.11 -8.82 -11.88
N ARG A 63 -18.82 -9.27 -12.92
CA ARG A 63 -18.70 -10.64 -13.48
C ARG A 63 -17.28 -11.06 -13.91
N PHE A 64 -16.41 -10.11 -14.20
CA PHE A 64 -15.06 -10.36 -14.68
C PHE A 64 -13.99 -10.35 -13.58
N VAL A 65 -14.39 -10.02 -12.35
CA VAL A 65 -13.55 -10.03 -11.16
C VAL A 65 -13.59 -11.42 -10.54
N LYS A 66 -12.41 -11.97 -10.26
CA LYS A 66 -12.24 -13.26 -9.58
C LYS A 66 -12.22 -13.07 -8.06
N GLY A 67 -11.68 -11.96 -7.60
CA GLY A 67 -11.57 -11.62 -6.18
C GLY A 67 -10.93 -10.26 -5.99
N VAL A 68 -11.10 -9.71 -4.79
CA VAL A 68 -10.56 -8.41 -4.38
C VAL A 68 -9.84 -8.60 -3.04
N GLU A 69 -8.69 -7.95 -2.89
CA GLU A 69 -7.87 -8.00 -1.68
C GLU A 69 -7.38 -6.60 -1.34
N LEU A 70 -7.46 -6.22 -0.07
CA LEU A 70 -7.03 -4.91 0.42
C LEU A 70 -5.56 -4.94 0.84
N SER A 71 -4.82 -3.87 0.56
CA SER A 71 -3.42 -3.82 1.01
C SER A 71 -3.33 -3.52 2.50
N GLU A 72 -2.63 -4.33 3.28
CA GLU A 72 -2.37 -4.02 4.70
C GLU A 72 -1.30 -2.93 4.90
N ARG A 73 -0.76 -2.34 3.82
CA ARG A 73 0.29 -1.31 3.89
C ARG A 73 0.03 -0.16 4.87
N PRO A 74 -1.18 0.42 4.96
CA PRO A 74 -1.44 1.50 5.93
C PRO A 74 -1.63 0.99 7.36
N ASN A 75 -1.88 -0.30 7.55
CA ASN A 75 -1.98 -0.93 8.86
C ASN A 75 -0.61 -1.36 9.41
N LEU A 76 0.45 -1.36 8.57
CA LEU A 76 1.80 -1.64 9.03
C LEU A 76 2.30 -0.50 9.93
N ARG A 77 2.71 -0.85 11.15
CA ARG A 77 3.43 0.05 12.03
C ARG A 77 4.76 0.43 11.37
N THR A 78 4.93 1.72 11.11
CA THR A 78 6.18 2.29 10.59
C THR A 78 7.12 2.68 11.74
N GLU A 79 6.57 2.84 12.94
CA GLU A 79 7.32 3.01 14.18
C GLU A 79 7.74 1.64 14.70
N TYR A 80 9.01 1.32 14.47
CA TYR A 80 9.66 0.16 15.07
C TYR A 80 10.17 0.58 16.44
N GLU A 81 9.60 0.03 17.51
CA GLU A 81 10.21 0.17 18.83
C GLU A 81 11.60 -0.45 18.77
N SER A 82 12.64 0.36 19.00
CA SER A 82 14.04 -0.08 19.01
C SER A 82 14.37 -1.08 20.13
N ASN A 83 13.38 -1.45 20.94
CA ASN A 83 13.51 -2.27 22.15
C ASN A 83 12.50 -3.41 22.18
N LEU A 84 12.22 -4.05 21.04
CA LEU A 84 11.57 -5.35 21.06
C LEU A 84 12.66 -6.41 21.12
N ASP A 85 12.70 -7.12 22.25
CA ASP A 85 13.40 -8.38 22.54
C ASP A 85 13.30 -9.38 21.38
N SER A 86 14.02 -9.09 20.31
CA SER A 86 14.30 -10.00 19.23
C SER A 86 15.70 -10.47 19.48
N GLY A 87 15.90 -11.79 19.57
CA GLY A 87 17.18 -12.44 19.89
C GLY A 87 18.31 -12.20 18.89
N PHE A 88 18.29 -11.08 18.17
CA PHE A 88 19.42 -10.55 17.43
C PHE A 88 20.33 -9.82 18.41
N LYS A 89 21.32 -10.54 18.94
CA LYS A 89 22.48 -9.90 19.55
C LYS A 89 23.15 -9.08 18.45
N GLN A 90 23.21 -7.76 18.62
CA GLN A 90 24.05 -6.93 17.77
C GLN A 90 25.47 -7.50 17.83
N THR A 91 26.07 -7.72 16.67
CA THR A 91 27.46 -8.21 16.62
C THR A 91 28.37 -7.03 16.97
N GLU A 92 29.54 -7.28 17.52
CA GLU A 92 30.48 -6.23 17.95
C GLU A 92 30.78 -5.21 16.81
N GLU A 93 30.74 -5.67 15.56
CA GLU A 93 30.91 -4.85 14.34
C GLU A 93 29.79 -3.80 14.10
N ASP A 94 28.59 -4.01 14.62
CA ASP A 94 27.45 -3.09 14.47
C ASP A 94 27.52 -1.91 15.47
N CYS A 95 28.15 -2.15 16.62
CA CYS A 95 28.33 -1.17 17.68
C CYS A 95 29.44 -0.15 17.35
N GLU A 96 30.49 -0.57 16.66
CA GLU A 96 31.63 0.31 16.30
C GLU A 96 31.23 1.38 15.28
N LYS A 97 30.39 1.03 14.30
CA LYS A 97 29.91 1.97 13.26
C LYS A 97 29.03 3.08 13.82
N ASN A 98 28.23 2.79 14.85
CA ASN A 98 27.38 3.78 15.49
C ASN A 98 28.18 4.80 16.32
N ASN A 99 29.34 4.41 16.87
CA ASN A 99 30.19 5.30 17.65
C ASN A 99 31.10 6.20 16.80
N GLU A 100 31.47 5.77 15.59
CA GLU A 100 32.23 6.59 14.64
C GLU A 100 31.36 7.65 13.96
N ALA A 101 30.11 7.32 13.64
CA ALA A 101 29.17 8.27 13.04
C ALA A 101 28.75 9.40 13.99
N GLY A 102 28.80 9.18 15.31
CA GLY A 102 28.46 10.19 16.33
C GLY A 102 29.60 11.15 16.70
N ARG A 103 30.80 10.98 16.14
CA ARG A 103 31.98 11.82 16.44
C ARG A 103 32.24 12.95 15.44
N ILE A 104 31.43 13.06 14.39
CA ILE A 104 31.50 14.15 13.41
C ILE A 104 30.27 15.05 13.60
N VAL A 105 30.19 15.72 14.75
CA VAL A 105 29.49 16.99 14.98
C VAL A 105 30.20 17.73 16.09
#